data_AF-A0A1F9D2M7-F1
#
_entry.id   AF-A0A1F9D2M7-F1
#
_cell.length_a   1.000
_cell.length_b   1.000
_cell.length_c   1.000
_cell.angle_alpha   90.00
_cell.angle_beta   90.00
_cell.angle_gamma   90.00
#
_symmetry.space_group_name_H-M   'P 1'
#
loop_
_entity.id
_entity.type
_entity.pdbx_description
1 polymer ?
#
loop_
_entity_poly.entity_id
_entity_poly.type
_entity_poly.pdbx_seq_one_letter_code
_entity_poly.pdbx_strand_id
1 'polypeptide(L)'
;MSQDGREQLLEAMRDKLRSEEGRQMYKKRAYTVEPVSGQLGWDDRKLSMDLRGLVKVRGEFLLMCLLHNVKKIVKKVLQGTLTLPMKYSNLIEEAMPGYREDKLPLVGVVV
;
A
#
# COMPACT_ATOMS: atom_id res chain seq x y z
N MET A 1 -28.38 8.64 14.57
CA MET A 1 -27.37 9.70 14.82
C MET A 1 -26.24 9.04 15.60
N SER A 2 -25.01 9.07 15.09
CA SER A 2 -23.91 8.30 15.69
C SER A 2 -23.47 8.96 16.99
N GLN A 3 -23.65 8.26 18.11
CA GLN A 3 -23.34 8.70 19.47
C GLN A 3 -21.83 8.57 19.74
N ASP A 4 -21.02 9.29 18.97
CA ASP A 4 -19.56 9.23 19.10
C ASP A 4 -19.07 10.66 19.34
N GLY A 5 -18.50 10.94 20.52
CA GLY A 5 -18.06 12.28 20.95
C GLY A 5 -16.93 12.90 20.09
N ARG A 6 -16.63 12.29 18.94
CA ARG A 6 -15.65 12.68 17.93
C ARG A 6 -16.22 13.62 16.86
N GLU A 7 -17.51 13.97 16.90
CA GLU A 7 -18.13 14.88 15.94
C GLU A 7 -17.37 16.21 15.83
N GLN A 8 -16.90 16.76 16.95
CA GLN A 8 -16.10 17.99 16.98
C GLN A 8 -14.76 17.83 16.23
N LEU A 9 -14.11 16.67 16.35
CA LEU A 9 -12.86 16.35 15.65
C LEU A 9 -13.10 16.17 14.14
N LEU A 10 -14.24 15.58 13.76
CA LEU A 10 -14.63 15.41 12.37
C LEU A 10 -14.95 16.75 11.70
N GLU A 11 -15.63 17.66 12.39
CA GLU A 11 -15.91 18.99 11.86
C GLU A 11 -14.61 19.80 11.72
N ALA A 12 -13.72 19.75 12.72
CA ALA A 12 -12.40 20.38 12.63
C ALA A 12 -11.54 19.81 11.48
N MET A 13 -11.65 18.51 11.17
CA MET A 13 -11.01 17.93 9.99
C MET A 13 -11.65 18.43 8.70
N ARG A 14 -12.99 18.51 8.63
CA ARG A 14 -13.70 19.04 7.45
C ARG A 14 -13.27 20.47 7.16
N ASP A 15 -13.16 21.32 8.17
CA ASP A 15 -12.72 22.70 7.99
C ASP A 15 -11.28 22.80 7.48
N LYS A 16 -10.37 21.96 7.99
CA LYS A 16 -9.01 21.83 7.45
C LYS A 16 -9.01 21.43 5.98
N LEU A 17 -9.88 20.50 5.57
CA LEU A 17 -10.01 20.04 4.19
C LEU A 17 -10.78 20.99 3.26
N ARG A 18 -11.49 21.98 3.79
CA ARG A 18 -12.17 23.02 2.99
C ARG A 18 -11.17 24.06 2.46
N SER A 19 -10.07 24.30 3.19
CA SER A 19 -9.00 25.19 2.74
C SER A 19 -8.28 24.66 1.49
N GLU A 20 -7.85 25.54 0.59
CA GLU A 20 -7.13 25.13 -0.62
C GLU A 20 -5.78 24.48 -0.26
N GLU A 21 -5.05 25.05 0.69
CA GLU A 21 -3.80 24.47 1.21
C GLU A 21 -4.02 23.06 1.78
N GLY A 22 -5.08 22.88 2.59
CA GLY A 22 -5.46 21.59 3.15
C GLY A 22 -5.84 20.57 2.09
N ARG A 23 -6.54 20.99 1.02
CA ARG A 23 -6.84 20.11 -0.14
C ARG A 23 -5.58 19.69 -0.86
N GLN A 24 -4.67 20.62 -1.14
CA GLN A 24 -3.43 20.30 -1.85
C GLN A 24 -2.53 19.36 -1.03
N MET A 25 -2.47 19.55 0.28
CA MET A 25 -1.80 18.63 1.20
C MET A 25 -2.49 17.26 1.24
N TYR A 26 -3.82 17.23 1.32
CA TYR A 26 -4.58 15.99 1.38
C TYR A 26 -4.48 15.17 0.08
N LYS A 27 -4.45 15.82 -1.09
CA LYS A 27 -4.24 15.16 -2.38
C LYS A 27 -2.97 14.30 -2.43
N LYS A 28 -1.91 14.68 -1.69
CA LYS A 28 -0.67 13.89 -1.62
C LYS A 28 -0.88 12.50 -1.00
N ARG A 29 -1.91 12.31 -0.17
CA ARG A 29 -2.24 11.00 0.43
C ARG A 29 -2.64 9.96 -0.61
N ALA A 30 -3.27 10.39 -1.71
CA ALA A 30 -3.65 9.51 -2.82
C ALA A 30 -2.43 8.84 -3.49
N TYR A 31 -1.25 9.43 -3.38
CA TYR A 31 -0.01 8.85 -3.88
C TYR A 31 0.68 7.93 -2.87
N THR A 32 0.59 8.27 -1.58
CA THR A 32 1.44 7.65 -0.55
C THR A 32 0.72 6.59 0.28
N VAL A 33 -0.39 6.93 0.93
CA VAL A 33 -0.97 6.09 2.02
C VAL A 33 -2.20 5.33 1.54
N GLU A 34 -3.07 5.99 0.77
CA GLU A 34 -4.33 5.39 0.29
C GLU A 34 -4.11 4.14 -0.59
N PRO A 35 -3.13 4.09 -1.51
CA PRO A 35 -2.91 2.88 -2.31
C PRO A 35 -2.45 1.69 -1.47
N VAL A 36 -1.64 1.94 -0.43
CA VAL A 36 -1.16 0.89 0.46
C VAL A 36 -2.34 0.37 1.27
N SER A 37 -3.08 1.24 1.94
CA SER A 37 -4.24 0.85 2.75
C SER A 37 -5.35 0.19 1.91
N GLY A 38 -5.61 0.69 0.70
CA GLY A 38 -6.57 0.11 -0.23
C GLY A 38 -6.16 -1.28 -0.69
N GLN A 39 -4.91 -1.48 -1.11
CA GLN A 39 -4.46 -2.78 -1.58
C GLN A 39 -4.43 -3.83 -0.45
N LEU A 40 -4.03 -3.43 0.76
CA LEU A 40 -4.04 -4.33 1.92
C LEU A 40 -5.46 -4.74 2.34
N GLY A 41 -6.43 -3.83 2.22
CA GLY A 41 -7.83 -4.10 2.56
C GLY A 41 -8.61 -4.88 1.49
N TRP A 42 -8.36 -4.60 0.20
CA TRP A 42 -9.19 -5.10 -0.91
C TRP A 42 -8.53 -6.23 -1.72
N ASP A 43 -7.26 -6.09 -2.09
CA ASP A 43 -6.58 -7.03 -3.02
C ASP A 43 -5.88 -8.17 -2.27
N ASP A 44 -5.17 -7.86 -1.18
CA ASP A 44 -4.42 -8.86 -0.40
C ASP A 44 -5.28 -9.49 0.72
N ARG A 45 -6.56 -9.09 0.85
CA ARG A 45 -7.59 -9.58 1.80
C ARG A 45 -7.15 -9.66 3.28
N LYS A 46 -6.06 -8.99 3.64
CA LYS A 46 -5.46 -9.09 4.98
C LYS A 46 -5.89 -7.91 5.83
N LEU A 47 -7.18 -7.89 6.14
CA LEU A 47 -7.79 -6.95 7.09
C LEU A 47 -7.33 -7.22 8.53
N SER A 48 -6.94 -8.46 8.81
CA SER A 48 -6.44 -8.91 10.11
C SER A 48 -4.93 -9.13 10.09
N MET A 49 -4.28 -8.76 11.18
CA MET A 49 -2.86 -9.04 11.43
C MET A 49 -2.76 -10.40 12.12
N ASP A 50 -1.80 -11.22 11.70
CA ASP A 50 -1.65 -12.58 12.26
C ASP A 50 -0.99 -12.52 13.64
N LEU A 51 -0.14 -11.52 13.86
CA LEU A 51 0.53 -11.33 15.14
C LEU A 51 -0.34 -10.55 16.12
N ARG A 52 -0.18 -10.85 17.42
CA ARG A 52 -0.83 -10.13 18.52
C ARG A 52 0.17 -9.24 19.27
N GLY A 53 -0.30 -8.08 19.70
CA GLY A 53 0.49 -7.08 20.41
C GLY A 53 1.04 -6.00 19.49
N LEU A 54 1.02 -4.74 19.98
CA LEU A 54 1.30 -3.55 19.19
C LEU A 54 2.65 -3.57 18.47
N VAL A 55 3.70 -4.04 19.14
CA VAL A 55 5.05 -4.08 18.58
C VAL A 55 5.13 -5.02 17.37
N LYS A 56 4.54 -6.22 17.49
CA LYS A 56 4.59 -7.24 16.44
C LYS A 56 3.72 -6.86 15.24
N VAL A 57 2.51 -6.38 15.51
CA VAL A 57 1.58 -5.87 14.48
C VAL A 57 2.21 -4.71 13.70
N ARG A 58 2.92 -3.80 14.37
CA ARG A 58 3.66 -2.72 13.68
C ARG A 58 4.70 -3.28 12.71
N GLY A 59 5.47 -4.29 13.12
CA GLY A 59 6.44 -4.95 12.26
C GLY A 59 5.80 -5.60 11.03
N GLU A 60 4.70 -6.33 11.24
CA GLU A 60 3.92 -6.98 10.18
C GLU A 60 3.38 -5.95 9.17
N PHE A 61 2.75 -4.88 9.67
CA PHE A 61 2.24 -3.81 8.83
C PHE A 61 3.35 -3.11 8.03
N LEU A 62 4.50 -2.83 8.65
CA LEU A 62 5.64 -2.22 7.96
C LEU A 62 6.21 -3.11 6.87
N LEU A 63 6.29 -4.42 7.11
CA LEU A 63 6.74 -5.39 6.11
C LEU A 63 5.78 -5.44 4.91
N MET A 64 4.47 -5.42 5.16
CA MET A 64 3.45 -5.35 4.12
C MET A 64 3.57 -4.06 3.28
N CYS A 65 3.76 -2.92 3.94
CA CYS A 65 4.00 -1.64 3.26
C CYS A 65 5.27 -1.67 2.39
N LEU A 66 6.35 -2.27 2.90
CA LEU A 66 7.61 -2.40 2.17
C LEU A 66 7.44 -3.27 0.92
N LEU A 67 6.77 -4.42 1.07
CA LEU A 67 6.50 -5.32 -0.04
C LEU A 67 5.66 -4.65 -1.14
N HIS A 68 4.63 -3.88 -0.75
CA HIS A 68 3.83 -3.10 -1.71
C HIS A 68 4.71 -2.14 -2.53
N ASN A 69 5.61 -1.41 -1.87
CA ASN A 69 6.52 -0.46 -2.53
C ASN A 69 7.47 -1.18 -3.50
N VAL A 70 8.06 -2.30 -3.07
CA VAL A 70 8.94 -3.12 -3.92
C VAL A 70 8.18 -3.66 -5.15
N LYS A 71 6.96 -4.20 -4.96
CA LYS A 71 6.11 -4.70 -6.06
C LYS A 71 5.81 -3.60 -7.09
N LYS A 72 5.58 -2.36 -6.64
CA LYS A 72 5.41 -1.22 -7.55
C LYS A 72 6.67 -0.89 -8.34
N ILE A 73 7.84 -0.92 -7.71
CA ILE A 73 9.12 -0.68 -8.39
C ILE A 73 9.34 -1.75 -9.45
N VAL A 74 9.23 -3.03 -9.07
CA VAL A 74 9.41 -4.15 -10.01
C VAL A 74 8.45 -4.04 -11.19
N LYS A 75 7.17 -3.77 -10.95
CA LYS A 75 6.18 -3.57 -12.02
C LYS A 75 6.59 -2.45 -12.98
N LYS A 76 7.05 -1.31 -12.46
CA LYS A 76 7.48 -0.17 -13.29
C LYS A 76 8.75 -0.46 -14.10
N VAL A 77 9.67 -1.23 -13.53
CA VAL A 77 10.89 -1.62 -14.26
C VAL A 77 10.56 -2.61 -15.36
N LEU A 78 9.71 -3.61 -15.09
CA LEU A 78 9.24 -4.57 -16.11
C LEU A 78 8.45 -3.89 -17.24
N GLN A 79 7.72 -2.83 -16.94
CA GLN A 79 7.03 -2.00 -17.94
C GLN A 79 8.00 -1.09 -18.73
N GLY A 80 9.29 -1.08 -18.42
CA GLY A 80 10.29 -0.22 -19.05
C GLY A 80 10.17 1.27 -18.69
N THR A 81 9.31 1.62 -17.73
CA THR A 81 9.08 3.02 -17.34
C THR A 81 10.16 3.56 -16.40
N LEU A 82 10.85 2.66 -15.70
CA LEU A 82 11.86 3.02 -14.70
C LEU A 82 13.10 2.16 -14.93
N THR A 83 14.25 2.80 -15.15
CA THR A 83 15.53 2.10 -15.34
C THR A 83 16.25 2.02 -14.00
N LEU A 84 16.70 0.82 -13.62
CA LEU A 84 17.52 0.66 -12.43
C LEU A 84 18.96 1.11 -12.74
N PRO A 85 19.71 1.64 -11.74
CA PRO A 85 21.13 1.92 -11.91
C PRO A 85 21.88 0.69 -12.43
N MET A 86 22.90 0.88 -13.27
CA MET A 86 23.68 -0.20 -13.91
C MET A 86 24.17 -1.29 -12.94
N LYS A 87 24.48 -0.92 -11.69
CA LYS A 87 24.89 -1.88 -10.64
C LYS A 87 23.81 -2.93 -10.32
N TYR A 88 22.56 -2.63 -10.63
CA TYR A 88 21.37 -3.39 -10.28
C TYR A 88 20.58 -3.86 -11.51
N SER A 89 21.14 -3.72 -12.73
CA SER A 89 20.47 -4.12 -13.96
C SER A 89 20.11 -5.60 -13.98
N ASN A 90 20.99 -6.44 -13.42
CA ASN A 90 20.85 -7.89 -13.44
C ASN A 90 19.96 -8.41 -12.30
N LEU A 91 19.61 -7.56 -11.32
CA LEU A 91 18.83 -7.99 -10.15
C LEU A 91 17.45 -8.53 -10.52
N ILE A 92 16.83 -8.03 -11.59
CA ILE A 92 15.50 -8.52 -12.00
C ILE A 92 15.61 -9.90 -12.66
N GLU A 93 16.64 -10.11 -13.49
CA GLU A 93 16.88 -11.42 -14.11
C GLU A 93 17.30 -12.46 -13.08
N GLU A 94 18.13 -12.08 -12.10
CA GLU A 94 18.58 -12.95 -11.00
C GLU A 94 17.48 -13.25 -9.98
N ALA A 95 16.64 -12.26 -9.64
CA ALA A 95 15.56 -12.44 -8.66
C ALA A 95 14.28 -13.04 -9.26
N MET A 96 14.14 -13.04 -10.59
CA MET A 96 12.94 -13.57 -11.27
C MET A 96 13.19 -14.71 -12.28
N PRO A 97 13.93 -15.79 -11.96
CA PRO A 97 13.94 -16.97 -12.85
C PRO A 97 12.56 -17.66 -12.91
N GLY A 98 11.68 -17.45 -11.92
CA GLY A 98 10.41 -18.19 -11.78
C GLY A 98 9.14 -17.34 -11.63
N TYR A 99 9.21 -16.00 -11.63
CA TYR A 99 8.00 -15.16 -11.50
C TYR A 99 7.13 -15.14 -12.78
N ARG A 100 7.60 -15.77 -13.86
CA ARG A 100 6.91 -15.74 -15.16
C ARG A 100 5.90 -16.87 -15.38
N GLU A 101 5.89 -17.93 -14.57
CA GLU A 101 4.99 -19.08 -14.85
C GLU A 101 3.92 -19.30 -13.78
N ASP A 102 4.14 -18.90 -12.52
CA ASP A 102 3.23 -19.31 -11.44
C ASP A 102 2.74 -18.10 -10.63
N LYS A 103 1.44 -17.80 -10.78
CA LYS A 103 0.62 -16.93 -9.91
C LYS A 103 0.46 -15.46 -10.28
N LEU A 104 -0.32 -15.24 -11.34
CA LEU A 104 -1.46 -14.32 -11.25
C LEU A 104 -2.80 -15.06 -11.47
N PRO A 105 -3.16 -16.00 -10.57
CA PRO A 105 -4.55 -16.05 -10.13
C PRO A 105 -4.60 -16.29 -8.62
N LEU A 106 -4.87 -15.24 -7.85
CA LEU A 106 -5.55 -15.39 -6.55
C LEU A 106 -6.97 -14.82 -6.63
N VAL A 107 -7.56 -14.86 -7.84
CA VAL A 107 -9.01 -14.86 -8.04
C VAL A 107 -9.39 -16.33 -8.18
N GLY A 108 -9.83 -16.95 -7.08
CA GLY A 108 -10.28 -18.34 -7.09
C GLY A 108 -9.75 -19.20 -5.96
N VAL A 109 -9.98 -18.81 -4.71
CA VAL A 109 -10.21 -19.80 -3.65
C VAL A 109 -11.52 -19.43 -2.99
N VAL A 110 -12.54 -20.19 -3.38
CA VAL A 110 -13.83 -20.31 -2.72
C VAL A 110 -13.59 -21.02 -1.39
N VAL A 111 -14.04 -20.41 -0.30
CA VAL A 111 -14.80 -21.06 0.79
C VAL A 111 -15.85 -20.05 1.24
#